data_AF-A0A133YZF1-F1
#
_entry.id   AF-A0A133YZF1-F1
#
_cell.length_a   1.000
_cell.length_b   1.000
_cell.length_c   1.000
_cell.angle_alpha   90.00
_cell.angle_beta   90.00
_cell.angle_gamma   90.00
#
_symmetry.space_group_name_H-M   'P 1'
#
loop_
_entity.id
_entity.type
_entity.pdbx_description
1 polymer ?
#
loop_
_entity_poly.entity_id
_entity_poly.type
_entity_poly.pdbx_seq_one_letter_code
_entity_poly.pdbx_strand_id
1 'polypeptide(L)'
;MNVLFAYFKLLDDWVDNASRTARIASLLAQRSYRTASEQFPRQAHIIEQGVAALADIEQTALRTHASSAQSNALLQAGDKAAATFGAVLGEIFAPYPDRWQDLLREFGFWLGKFIYLMDAALDVEQDCANATFNVFRDTSLTSIEMRSILSTCMRYACEAFEKLPLVQDCTLMRSILYEGVWAQFNAKYEVAQQQTLGEQSE
;
A
#
# COMPACT_ATOMS: atom_id res chain seq x y z
N MET A 1 -0.34 7.68 17.28
CA MET A 1 -0.28 7.46 15.81
C MET A 1 -0.17 5.99 15.40
N ASN A 2 0.86 5.24 15.81
CA ASN A 2 1.04 3.83 15.37
C ASN A 2 -0.18 2.91 15.62
N VAL A 3 -0.94 3.16 16.69
CA VAL A 3 -2.21 2.44 16.96
C VAL A 3 -3.25 2.69 15.88
N LEU A 4 -3.39 3.94 15.40
CA LEU A 4 -4.31 4.29 14.32
C LEU A 4 -3.88 3.63 13.00
N PHE A 5 -2.58 3.61 12.71
CA PHE A 5 -2.06 2.93 11.53
C PHE A 5 -2.26 1.41 11.58
N ALA A 6 -1.98 0.79 12.73
CA ALA A 6 -2.23 -0.64 12.91
C ALA A 6 -3.73 -0.98 12.79
N TYR A 7 -4.59 -0.11 13.31
CA TYR A 7 -6.03 -0.24 13.15
C TYR A 7 -6.48 -0.09 11.69
N PHE A 8 -5.91 0.86 10.95
CA PHE A 8 -6.14 1.03 9.51
C PHE A 8 -5.80 -0.26 8.74
N LYS A 9 -4.60 -0.82 8.96
CA LYS A 9 -4.18 -2.08 8.31
C LYS A 9 -5.08 -3.26 8.70
N LEU A 10 -5.45 -3.38 9.98
CA LEU A 10 -6.33 -4.46 10.45
C LEU A 10 -7.75 -4.36 9.91
N LEU A 11 -8.25 -3.16 9.63
CA LEU A 11 -9.57 -2.98 9.03
C LEU A 11 -9.57 -3.35 7.55
N ASP A 12 -8.49 -3.03 6.83
CA ASP A 12 -8.25 -3.46 5.45
C ASP A 12 -8.30 -5.00 5.37
N ASP A 13 -7.49 -5.67 6.20
CA ASP A 13 -7.44 -7.14 6.29
C ASP A 13 -8.81 -7.77 6.69
N TRP A 14 -9.64 -7.06 7.44
CA TRP A 14 -10.93 -7.56 7.95
C TRP A 14 -12.07 -7.47 6.94
N VAL A 15 -12.03 -6.48 6.05
CA VAL A 15 -13.02 -6.34 4.96
C VAL A 15 -12.83 -7.47 3.94
N ASP A 16 -11.60 -7.98 3.79
CA ASP A 16 -11.28 -9.07 2.86
C ASP A 16 -11.34 -10.47 3.46
N ASN A 17 -11.13 -10.64 4.77
CA ASN A 17 -11.17 -11.95 5.41
C ASN A 17 -12.08 -11.93 6.65
N ALA A 18 -13.26 -12.56 6.53
CA ALA A 18 -14.20 -12.80 7.62
C ALA A 18 -13.69 -13.81 8.68
N SER A 19 -12.45 -13.66 9.17
CA SER A 19 -11.87 -14.51 10.19
C SER A 19 -12.22 -14.01 11.60
N ARG A 20 -12.54 -14.96 12.50
CA ARG A 20 -12.99 -14.69 13.88
C ARG A 20 -11.89 -14.12 14.78
N THR A 21 -10.63 -14.22 14.36
CA THR A 21 -9.42 -13.70 15.02
C THR A 21 -9.31 -12.17 14.94
N ALA A 22 -9.70 -11.57 13.81
CA ALA A 22 -9.74 -10.11 13.64
C ALA A 22 -10.74 -9.43 14.59
N ARG A 23 -11.82 -10.12 14.98
CA ARG A 23 -12.82 -9.63 15.95
C ARG A 23 -12.29 -9.50 17.38
N ILE A 24 -11.36 -10.36 17.80
CA ILE A 24 -10.78 -10.29 19.15
C ILE A 24 -9.67 -9.22 19.17
N ALA A 25 -8.88 -9.13 18.10
CA ALA A 25 -7.90 -8.06 17.92
C ALA A 25 -8.56 -6.68 17.87
N SER A 26 -9.72 -6.53 17.20
CA SER A 26 -10.45 -5.27 17.14
C SER A 26 -11.07 -4.86 18.49
N LEU A 27 -11.46 -5.82 19.34
CA LEU A 27 -11.95 -5.55 20.70
C LEU A 27 -10.84 -5.10 21.66
N LEU A 28 -9.66 -5.71 21.60
CA LEU A 28 -8.49 -5.30 22.38
C LEU A 28 -7.91 -3.97 21.88
N ALA A 29 -7.86 -3.77 20.56
CA ALA A 29 -7.46 -2.52 19.94
C ALA A 29 -8.48 -1.40 20.16
N GLN A 30 -9.75 -1.69 20.45
CA GLN A 30 -10.81 -0.68 20.55
C GLN A 30 -10.56 0.39 21.62
N ARG A 31 -9.98 0.02 22.76
CA ARG A 31 -9.63 0.97 23.82
C ARG A 31 -8.45 1.85 23.41
N SER A 32 -7.37 1.24 22.93
CA SER A 32 -6.19 1.97 22.45
C SER A 32 -6.51 2.84 21.24
N TYR A 33 -7.35 2.35 20.33
CA TYR A 33 -7.89 3.09 19.20
C TYR A 33 -8.70 4.29 19.69
N ARG A 34 -9.66 4.10 20.60
CA ARG A 34 -10.44 5.21 21.16
C ARG A 34 -9.54 6.31 21.73
N THR A 35 -8.57 5.96 22.57
CA THR A 35 -7.62 6.93 23.12
C THR A 35 -6.81 7.61 22.02
N ALA A 36 -6.34 6.87 21.02
CA ALA A 36 -5.58 7.43 19.91
C ALA A 36 -6.45 8.34 19.01
N SER A 37 -7.73 8.02 18.81
CA SER A 37 -8.69 8.81 18.05
C SER A 37 -9.09 10.08 18.77
N GLU A 38 -9.19 10.05 20.10
CA GLU A 38 -9.36 11.25 20.91
C GLU A 38 -8.15 12.18 20.80
N GLN A 39 -6.93 11.61 20.72
CA GLN A 39 -5.70 12.37 20.58
C GLN A 39 -5.48 12.92 19.16
N PHE A 40 -5.88 12.16 18.13
CA PHE A 40 -5.68 12.46 16.72
C PHE A 40 -6.99 12.32 15.93
N PRO A 41 -8.01 13.16 16.24
CA PRO A 41 -9.37 12.99 15.69
C PRO A 41 -9.41 13.18 14.18
N ARG A 42 -8.56 14.06 13.63
CA ARG A 42 -8.44 14.29 12.18
C ARG A 42 -7.99 13.01 11.48
N GLN A 43 -6.95 12.35 11.98
CA GLN A 43 -6.42 11.13 11.37
C GLN A 43 -7.36 9.95 11.53
N ALA A 44 -8.00 9.81 12.69
CA ALA A 44 -9.02 8.78 12.89
C ALA A 44 -10.17 8.92 11.85
N HIS A 45 -10.64 10.15 11.63
CA HIS A 45 -11.68 10.41 10.63
C HIS A 45 -11.24 10.05 9.20
N ILE A 46 -10.02 10.45 8.80
CA ILE A 46 -9.48 10.13 7.48
C ILE A 46 -9.31 8.62 7.30
N ILE A 47 -8.86 7.91 8.33
CA ILE A 47 -8.72 6.44 8.29
C ILE A 47 -10.08 5.79 8.05
N GLU A 48 -11.12 6.19 8.79
CA GLU A 48 -12.47 5.63 8.64
C GLU A 48 -13.03 5.88 7.24
N GLN A 49 -12.84 7.08 6.68
CA GLN A 49 -13.23 7.40 5.31
C GLN A 49 -12.42 6.60 4.28
N GLY A 50 -11.11 6.45 4.50
CA GLY A 50 -10.20 5.73 3.62
C GLY A 50 -10.55 4.25 3.51
N VAL A 51 -10.78 3.58 4.64
CA VAL A 51 -11.21 2.17 4.66
C VAL A 51 -12.52 1.99 3.88
N ALA A 52 -13.52 2.86 4.14
CA ALA A 52 -14.79 2.78 3.42
C ALA A 52 -14.62 3.01 1.91
N ALA A 53 -13.76 3.94 1.52
CA ALA A 53 -13.48 4.23 0.12
C ALA A 53 -12.69 3.11 -0.58
N LEU A 54 -11.72 2.48 0.09
CA LEU A 54 -10.98 1.33 -0.43
C LEU A 54 -11.94 0.17 -0.72
N ALA A 55 -12.75 -0.20 0.28
CA ALA A 55 -13.74 -1.27 0.14
C ALA A 55 -14.72 -1.02 -1.03
N ASP A 56 -15.17 0.22 -1.22
CA ASP A 56 -16.06 0.58 -2.34
C ASP A 56 -15.37 0.46 -3.71
N ILE A 57 -14.11 0.90 -3.81
CA ILE A 57 -13.31 0.81 -5.04
C ILE A 57 -13.12 -0.65 -5.43
N GLU A 58 -12.70 -1.49 -4.50
CA GLU A 58 -12.37 -2.90 -4.73
C GLU A 58 -13.62 -3.72 -5.08
N GLN A 59 -14.71 -3.53 -4.33
CA GLN A 59 -15.98 -4.18 -4.64
C GLN A 59 -16.55 -3.76 -6.00
N THR A 60 -16.43 -2.47 -6.34
CA THR A 60 -16.87 -1.97 -7.65
C THR A 60 -16.02 -2.57 -8.76
N ALA A 61 -14.69 -2.60 -8.58
CA ALA A 61 -13.78 -3.18 -9.55
C ALA A 61 -14.06 -4.67 -9.79
N LEU A 62 -14.31 -5.45 -8.74
CA LEU A 62 -14.67 -6.86 -8.85
C LEU A 62 -15.98 -7.08 -9.62
N ARG A 63 -17.02 -6.26 -9.34
CA ARG A 63 -18.32 -6.34 -10.05
C ARG A 63 -18.19 -5.98 -11.53
N THR A 64 -17.43 -4.94 -11.85
CA THR A 64 -17.23 -4.47 -13.24
C THR A 64 -16.32 -5.41 -14.03
N HIS A 65 -15.30 -5.98 -13.40
CA HIS A 65 -14.41 -6.96 -14.04
C HIS A 65 -15.15 -8.26 -14.41
N ALA A 66 -16.08 -8.72 -13.57
CA ALA A 66 -16.96 -9.84 -13.91
C ALA A 66 -17.85 -9.58 -15.14
N SER A 67 -18.01 -8.31 -15.53
CA SER A 67 -18.92 -7.86 -16.59
C SER A 67 -18.20 -7.43 -17.88
N SER A 68 -16.87 -7.18 -17.85
CA SER A 68 -16.10 -6.72 -19.01
C SER A 68 -14.62 -7.05 -18.90
N ALA A 69 -14.04 -7.64 -19.95
CA ALA A 69 -12.64 -8.05 -20.03
C ALA A 69 -11.67 -6.88 -20.36
N GLN A 70 -11.75 -5.78 -19.62
CA GLN A 70 -10.89 -4.61 -19.85
C GLN A 70 -9.82 -4.48 -18.76
N SER A 71 -8.59 -4.92 -19.05
CA SER A 71 -7.44 -4.80 -18.12
C SER A 71 -7.14 -3.34 -17.70
N ASN A 72 -7.47 -2.34 -18.53
CA ASN A 72 -7.31 -0.94 -18.18
C ASN A 72 -8.21 -0.48 -17.02
N ALA A 73 -9.37 -1.10 -16.82
CA ALA A 73 -10.28 -0.74 -15.73
C ALA A 73 -9.73 -1.19 -14.37
N LEU A 74 -9.09 -2.37 -14.30
CA LEU A 74 -8.41 -2.85 -13.09
C LEU A 74 -7.24 -1.96 -12.72
N LEU A 75 -6.41 -1.57 -13.70
CA LEU A 75 -5.29 -0.66 -13.46
C LEU A 75 -5.75 0.71 -12.94
N GLN A 76 -6.85 1.26 -13.49
CA GLN A 76 -7.44 2.50 -13.00
C GLN A 76 -8.00 2.36 -11.58
N ALA A 77 -8.71 1.27 -11.30
CA ALA A 77 -9.25 1.00 -9.97
C ALA A 77 -8.13 0.83 -8.94
N GLY A 78 -7.07 0.09 -9.28
CA GLY A 78 -5.93 -0.10 -8.41
C GLY A 78 -5.10 1.15 -8.21
N ASP A 79 -4.94 2.01 -9.23
CA ASP A 79 -4.30 3.33 -9.03
C ASP A 79 -5.12 4.21 -8.07
N LYS A 80 -6.46 4.16 -8.19
CA LYS A 80 -7.37 4.88 -7.29
C LYS A 80 -7.30 4.32 -5.87
N ALA A 81 -7.28 2.99 -5.69
CA ALA A 81 -7.15 2.36 -4.38
C ALA A 81 -5.80 2.71 -3.75
N ALA A 82 -4.70 2.58 -4.49
CA ALA A 82 -3.37 2.99 -4.07
C ALA A 82 -3.34 4.47 -3.65
N ALA A 83 -3.96 5.36 -4.43
CA ALA A 83 -4.03 6.78 -4.11
C ALA A 83 -4.87 7.06 -2.84
N THR A 84 -5.96 6.33 -2.62
CA THR A 84 -6.75 6.42 -1.37
C THR A 84 -5.90 5.96 -0.18
N PHE A 85 -5.24 4.81 -0.26
CA PHE A 85 -4.35 4.32 0.78
C PHE A 85 -3.20 5.32 1.06
N GLY A 86 -2.60 5.85 -0.01
CA GLY A 86 -1.62 6.94 0.06
C GLY A 86 -2.15 8.15 0.81
N ALA A 87 -3.35 8.64 0.49
CA ALA A 87 -3.92 9.81 1.14
C ALA A 87 -4.09 9.59 2.66
N VAL A 88 -4.54 8.40 3.06
CA VAL A 88 -4.62 8.02 4.48
C VAL A 88 -3.24 8.01 5.13
N LEU A 89 -2.25 7.38 4.48
CA LEU A 89 -0.91 7.29 5.03
C LEU A 89 -0.24 8.66 5.14
N GLY A 90 -0.46 9.55 4.16
CA GLY A 90 -0.01 10.94 4.21
C GLY A 90 -0.52 11.68 5.45
N GLU A 91 -1.80 11.49 5.80
CA GLU A 91 -2.41 12.09 6.99
C GLU A 91 -1.87 11.50 8.30
N ILE A 92 -1.52 10.21 8.31
CA ILE A 92 -0.85 9.53 9.43
C ILE A 92 0.57 10.09 9.63
N PHE A 93 1.30 10.35 8.56
CA PHE A 93 2.67 10.90 8.60
C PHE A 93 2.73 12.38 8.97
N ALA A 94 1.64 13.13 8.76
CA ALA A 94 1.54 14.54 9.09
C ALA A 94 0.56 14.81 10.25
N PRO A 95 0.82 14.30 11.50
CA PRO A 95 -0.08 14.50 12.64
C PRO A 95 -0.28 15.96 12.99
N TYR A 96 0.81 16.73 12.94
CA TYR A 96 0.89 18.07 13.49
C TYR A 96 0.90 19.13 12.37
N PRO A 97 0.25 20.28 12.59
CA PRO A 97 0.31 21.39 11.65
C PRO A 97 1.61 22.17 11.85
N ASP A 98 2.70 21.64 11.30
CA ASP A 98 4.01 22.28 11.29
C ASP A 98 4.50 22.57 9.88
N ARG A 99 5.67 23.21 9.77
CA ARG A 99 6.27 23.59 8.48
C ARG A 99 6.65 22.41 7.58
N TRP A 100 6.65 21.18 8.11
CA TRP A 100 6.99 19.94 7.40
C TRP A 100 5.74 19.14 7.05
N GLN A 101 4.56 19.52 7.53
CA GLN A 101 3.32 18.77 7.36
C GLN A 101 3.06 18.42 5.88
N ASP A 102 3.34 19.34 4.95
CA ASP A 102 3.02 19.13 3.54
C ASP A 102 4.00 18.17 2.89
N LEU A 103 5.29 18.26 3.22
CA LEU A 103 6.31 17.30 2.79
C LEU A 103 6.09 15.92 3.39
N LEU A 104 5.72 15.83 4.67
CA LEU A 104 5.39 14.57 5.33
C LEU A 104 4.13 13.93 4.73
N ARG A 105 3.12 14.73 4.40
CA ARG A 105 1.90 14.26 3.74
C ARG A 105 2.18 13.76 2.34
N GLU A 106 2.99 14.50 1.56
CA GLU A 106 3.43 14.10 0.23
C GLU A 106 4.26 12.81 0.28
N PHE A 107 5.21 12.72 1.21
CA PHE A 107 6.00 11.52 1.44
C PHE A 107 5.12 10.31 1.76
N GLY A 108 4.23 10.45 2.75
CA GLY A 108 3.31 9.38 3.15
C GLY A 108 2.35 8.98 2.02
N PHE A 109 1.91 9.94 1.19
CA PHE A 109 1.07 9.66 0.02
C PHE A 109 1.76 8.72 -0.97
N TRP A 110 2.95 9.10 -1.43
CA TRP A 110 3.67 8.32 -2.43
C TRP A 110 4.20 6.99 -1.88
N LEU A 111 4.64 6.99 -0.62
CA LEU A 111 5.04 5.77 0.07
C LEU A 111 3.84 4.83 0.23
N GLY A 112 2.65 5.34 0.54
CA GLY A 112 1.45 4.54 0.66
C GLY A 112 1.02 3.94 -0.68
N LYS A 113 1.05 4.71 -1.77
CA LYS A 113 0.84 4.17 -3.13
C LYS A 113 1.81 3.02 -3.43
N PHE A 114 3.08 3.22 -3.11
CA PHE A 114 4.11 2.19 -3.28
C PHE A 114 3.79 0.93 -2.46
N ILE A 115 3.45 1.07 -1.17
CA ILE A 115 3.15 -0.06 -0.29
C ILE A 115 1.96 -0.86 -0.82
N TYR A 116 0.85 -0.19 -1.14
CA TYR A 116 -0.35 -0.87 -1.64
C TYR A 116 -0.07 -1.65 -2.93
N LEU A 117 0.61 -1.01 -3.90
CA LEU A 117 0.95 -1.66 -5.16
C LEU A 117 2.01 -2.76 -4.97
N MET A 118 2.95 -2.60 -4.05
CA MET A 118 3.96 -3.61 -3.77
C MET A 118 3.32 -4.88 -3.21
N ASP A 119 2.39 -4.72 -2.25
CA ASP A 119 1.62 -5.82 -1.66
C ASP A 119 0.86 -6.59 -2.75
N ALA A 120 0.11 -5.87 -3.59
CA ALA A 120 -0.60 -6.48 -4.70
C ALA A 120 0.33 -7.19 -5.71
N ALA A 121 1.55 -6.69 -5.94
CA ALA A 121 2.52 -7.41 -6.77
C ALA A 121 3.01 -8.68 -6.07
N LEU A 122 3.27 -8.65 -4.77
CA LEU A 122 3.74 -9.81 -4.02
C LEU A 122 2.66 -10.89 -3.84
N ASP A 123 1.38 -10.54 -3.92
CA ASP A 123 0.27 -11.44 -3.62
C ASP A 123 -0.62 -11.80 -4.83
N VAL A 124 -0.23 -11.47 -6.07
CA VAL A 124 -0.99 -11.78 -7.30
C VAL A 124 -1.56 -13.19 -7.35
N GLU A 125 -0.73 -14.22 -7.12
CA GLU A 125 -1.15 -15.62 -7.20
C GLU A 125 -2.14 -15.98 -6.08
N GLN A 126 -1.91 -15.47 -4.87
CA GLN A 126 -2.74 -15.71 -3.71
C GLN A 126 -4.10 -15.04 -3.84
N ASP A 127 -4.13 -13.81 -4.33
CA ASP A 127 -5.38 -13.05 -4.54
C ASP A 127 -6.22 -13.65 -5.66
N CYS A 128 -5.58 -14.10 -6.75
CA CYS A 128 -6.26 -14.82 -7.80
C CYS A 128 -6.90 -16.12 -7.29
N ALA A 129 -6.21 -16.86 -6.42
CA ALA A 129 -6.71 -18.09 -5.82
C ALA A 129 -7.90 -17.86 -4.87
N ASN A 130 -7.90 -16.74 -4.13
CA ASN A 130 -8.97 -16.37 -3.20
C ASN A 130 -10.11 -15.60 -3.86
N ALA A 131 -9.99 -15.29 -5.15
CA ALA A 131 -10.91 -14.43 -5.90
C ALA A 131 -11.10 -13.03 -5.26
N THR A 132 -10.06 -12.53 -4.58
CA THR A 132 -9.99 -11.16 -4.05
C THR A 132 -9.56 -10.18 -5.15
N PHE A 133 -9.67 -8.88 -4.87
CA PHE A 133 -9.23 -7.85 -5.79
C PHE A 133 -7.71 -7.80 -5.85
N ASN A 134 -7.14 -7.73 -7.06
CA ASN A 134 -5.73 -7.44 -7.25
C ASN A 134 -5.56 -6.61 -8.53
N VAL A 135 -4.81 -5.51 -8.44
CA VAL A 135 -4.62 -4.57 -9.56
C VAL A 135 -3.86 -5.18 -10.74
N PHE A 136 -3.01 -6.17 -10.48
CA PHE A 136 -2.21 -6.84 -11.50
C PHE A 136 -2.85 -8.14 -12.00
N ARG A 137 -4.01 -8.51 -11.46
CA ARG A 137 -4.79 -9.65 -11.94
C ARG A 137 -5.13 -9.49 -13.42
N ASP A 138 -4.93 -10.56 -14.18
CA ASP A 138 -5.27 -10.62 -15.61
C ASP A 138 -4.66 -9.44 -16.42
N THR A 139 -3.59 -8.83 -15.90
CA THR A 139 -2.79 -7.84 -16.62
C THR A 139 -1.70 -8.55 -17.40
N SER A 140 -1.39 -8.04 -18.58
CA SER A 140 -0.23 -8.49 -19.36
C SER A 140 1.08 -7.85 -18.88
N LEU A 141 1.08 -7.26 -17.67
CA LEU A 141 2.24 -6.52 -17.16
C LEU A 141 3.32 -7.50 -16.71
N THR A 142 4.52 -7.26 -17.24
CA THR A 142 5.75 -7.93 -16.84
C THR A 142 6.24 -7.41 -15.49
N SER A 143 7.14 -8.16 -14.83
CA SER A 143 7.82 -7.69 -13.62
C SER A 143 8.60 -6.39 -13.83
N ILE A 144 9.09 -6.14 -15.05
CA ILE A 144 9.77 -4.89 -15.43
C ILE A 144 8.78 -3.71 -15.44
N GLU A 145 7.58 -3.91 -15.97
CA GLU A 145 6.53 -2.87 -16.01
C GLU A 145 5.98 -2.60 -14.60
N MET A 146 5.74 -3.64 -13.80
CA MET A 146 5.38 -3.49 -12.37
C MET A 146 6.45 -2.71 -11.61
N ARG A 147 7.73 -3.07 -11.80
CA ARG A 147 8.87 -2.33 -11.21
C ARG A 147 8.88 -0.87 -11.65
N SER A 148 8.54 -0.56 -12.90
CA SER A 148 8.49 0.82 -13.40
C SER A 148 7.42 1.67 -12.70
N ILE A 149 6.23 1.10 -12.50
CA ILE A 149 5.13 1.73 -11.75
C ILE A 149 5.55 1.98 -10.30
N LEU A 150 6.06 0.95 -9.63
CA LEU A 150 6.54 1.03 -8.24
C LEU A 150 7.68 2.05 -8.10
N SER A 151 8.62 2.07 -9.05
CA SER A 151 9.75 3.00 -9.05
C SER A 151 9.30 4.45 -9.18
N THR A 152 8.21 4.70 -9.91
CA THR A 152 7.63 6.03 -10.01
C THR A 152 7.07 6.50 -8.67
N CYS A 153 6.34 5.64 -7.95
CA CYS A 153 5.86 5.96 -6.60
C CYS A 153 7.03 6.21 -5.64
N MET A 154 8.01 5.30 -5.62
CA MET A 154 9.16 5.44 -4.73
C MET A 154 10.02 6.67 -5.05
N ARG A 155 10.15 7.05 -6.32
CA ARG A 155 10.86 8.27 -6.74
C ARG A 155 10.23 9.51 -6.11
N TYR A 156 8.92 9.67 -6.19
CA TYR A 156 8.23 10.81 -5.60
C TYR A 156 8.28 10.80 -4.07
N ALA A 157 8.19 9.62 -3.44
CA ALA A 157 8.42 9.50 -2.00
C ALA A 157 9.84 9.97 -1.64
N CYS A 158 10.86 9.48 -2.34
CA CYS A 158 12.25 9.90 -2.11
C CYS A 158 12.45 11.40 -2.35
N GLU A 159 11.82 11.99 -3.36
CA GLU A 159 11.91 13.43 -3.63
C GLU A 159 11.35 14.26 -2.46
N ALA A 160 10.21 13.87 -1.89
CA ALA A 160 9.65 14.52 -0.71
C ALA A 160 10.55 14.31 0.53
N PHE A 161 11.06 13.09 0.69
CA PHE A 161 11.96 12.73 1.79
C PHE A 161 13.26 13.55 1.79
N GLU A 162 13.91 13.72 0.64
CA GLU A 162 15.18 14.46 0.53
C GLU A 162 15.03 15.96 0.84
N LYS A 163 13.80 16.49 0.80
CA LYS A 163 13.51 17.88 1.21
C LYS A 163 13.37 18.03 2.73
N LEU A 164 13.22 16.93 3.48
CA LEU A 164 13.12 16.95 4.94
C LEU A 164 14.52 17.09 5.58
N PRO A 165 14.68 17.91 6.64
CA PRO A 165 15.98 18.16 7.27
C PRO A 165 16.35 17.05 8.26
N LEU A 166 16.47 15.80 7.80
CA LEU A 166 16.87 14.69 8.67
C LEU A 166 18.33 14.85 9.09
N VAL A 167 18.55 14.93 10.40
CA VAL A 167 19.91 14.99 11.01
C VAL A 167 20.35 13.62 11.50
N GLN A 168 19.42 12.80 11.98
CA GLN A 168 19.67 11.47 12.54
C GLN A 168 19.24 10.38 11.57
N ASP A 169 20.01 9.29 11.52
CA ASP A 169 19.72 8.07 10.77
C ASP A 169 19.42 8.26 9.27
N CYS A 170 19.81 9.40 8.69
CA CYS A 170 19.55 9.72 7.29
C CYS A 170 20.13 8.65 6.34
N THR A 171 21.33 8.15 6.62
CA THR A 171 21.94 7.05 5.86
C THR A 171 21.10 5.78 5.92
N LEU A 172 20.63 5.39 7.11
CA LEU A 172 19.78 4.21 7.28
C LEU A 172 18.47 4.37 6.52
N MET A 173 17.83 5.53 6.63
CA MET A 173 16.58 5.82 5.91
C MET A 173 16.77 5.76 4.40
N ARG A 174 17.88 6.29 3.85
CA ARG A 174 18.22 6.16 2.43
C ARG A 174 18.44 4.71 2.03
N SER A 175 19.19 3.93 2.81
CA SER A 175 19.37 2.49 2.54
C SER A 175 18.04 1.74 2.51
N ILE A 176 17.12 2.05 3.42
CA ILE A 176 15.76 1.46 3.43
C ILE A 176 15.00 1.86 2.16
N LEU A 177 14.88 3.15 1.87
CA LEU A 177 14.06 3.67 0.77
C LEU A 177 14.60 3.33 -0.62
N TYR A 178 15.92 3.29 -0.78
CA TYR A 178 16.55 3.07 -2.08
C TYR A 178 16.72 1.58 -2.40
N GLU A 179 16.98 0.75 -1.39
CA GLU A 179 17.32 -0.66 -1.60
C GLU A 179 16.42 -1.61 -0.79
N GLY A 180 16.27 -1.36 0.51
CA GLY A 180 15.61 -2.28 1.43
C GLY A 180 14.17 -2.62 1.05
N VAL A 181 13.40 -1.63 0.59
CA VAL A 181 12.00 -1.80 0.15
C VAL A 181 11.83 -2.74 -1.05
N TRP A 182 12.89 -3.02 -1.81
CA TRP A 182 12.85 -3.88 -3.00
C TRP A 182 13.17 -5.34 -2.71
N ALA A 183 13.65 -5.68 -1.51
CA ALA A 183 14.17 -7.00 -1.20
C ALA A 183 13.21 -8.15 -1.54
N GLN A 184 11.93 -8.03 -1.16
CA GLN A 184 10.92 -9.05 -1.42
C GLN A 184 10.55 -9.14 -2.91
N PHE A 185 10.42 -8.00 -3.59
CA PHE A 185 10.15 -7.95 -5.03
C PHE A 185 11.25 -8.62 -5.82
N ASN A 186 12.52 -8.32 -5.50
CA ASN A 186 13.68 -8.91 -6.15
C ASN A 186 13.73 -10.43 -5.92
N ALA A 187 13.49 -10.87 -4.68
CA ALA A 187 13.45 -12.29 -4.35
C ALA A 187 12.38 -13.04 -5.17
N LYS A 188 11.20 -12.44 -5.37
CA LYS A 188 10.10 -13.05 -6.14
C LYS A 188 10.36 -13.04 -7.64
N TYR A 189 10.85 -11.92 -8.20
CA TYR A 189 10.85 -11.69 -9.65
C TYR A 189 12.22 -11.72 -10.34
N GLU A 190 13.33 -11.47 -9.64
CA GLU A 190 14.67 -11.51 -10.25
C GLU A 190 15.28 -12.91 -10.18
N VAL A 191 15.03 -13.65 -9.10
CA VAL A 191 15.42 -15.08 -8.99
C VAL A 191 14.70 -15.92 -10.06
N ALA A 192 13.42 -15.62 -10.32
CA ALA A 192 12.61 -16.29 -11.33
C ALA A 192 13.14 -16.09 -12.77
N GLN A 193 13.72 -14.92 -13.08
CA GLN A 193 14.33 -14.64 -14.38
C GLN A 193 15.67 -15.38 -14.58
N GLN A 194 16.46 -15.56 -13.52
CA GLN A 194 17.74 -16.29 -13.62
C GLN A 194 17.53 -17.81 -13.79
N GLN A 195 16.48 -18.37 -13.20
CA GLN A 195 16.13 -19.79 -13.36
C GLN A 195 15.62 -20.12 -14.77
N THR A 196 14.78 -19.26 -15.36
CA THR A 196 14.27 -19.44 -16.73
C THR A 196 15.34 -19.29 -17.81
N LEU A 197 16.35 -18.44 -17.60
CA LEU A 197 17.51 -18.33 -18.49
C LEU A 197 18.47 -19.54 -18.38
N GLY A 198 18.55 -20.17 -17.21
CA GLY A 198 19.34 -21.39 -17.00
C GLY A 198 18.76 -22.62 -17.71
N GLU A 199 17.43 -22.79 -17.70
CA GLU A 199 16.77 -23.94 -18.35
C GLU A 199 16.68 -23.83 -19.88
N GLN A 200 16.81 -22.63 -20.47
CA GLN A 200 16.86 -22.44 -21.92
C GLN A 200 18.28 -22.54 -22.50
N SER A 201 19.29 -22.73 -21.66
CA SER A 201 20.70 -22.88 -22.04
C SER A 201 21.26 -24.30 -21.85
N GLU A 202 20.41 -25.26 -21.50
CA GLU A 202 20.66 -26.72 -21.54
C GLU A 202 19.94 -27.38 -22.73
#